data_AF-A0A2H1K502-F1
#
_entry.id   AF-A0A2H1K502-F1
#
_cell.length_a   1.000
_cell.length_b   1.000
_cell.length_c   1.000
_cell.angle_alpha   90.00
_cell.angle_beta   90.00
_cell.angle_gamma   90.00
#
_symmetry.space_group_name_H-M   'P 1'
#
loop_
_entity.id
_entity.type
_entity.pdbx_description
1 polymer ?
#
loop_
_entity_poly.entity_id
_entity_poly.type
_entity_poly.pdbx_seq_one_letter_code
_entity_poly.pdbx_strand_id
1 'polypeptide(L)'
;MGVHYSRVASRAGDRQANSALYHIVMVRLRYNQETRDYVARRTAEGKTKMEIIRCLKRYLVRQLYPLIVETLHPRKEVAAA
;
A
#
# COMPACT_ATOMS: atom_id res chain seq x y z
N MET A 1 13.56 -13.41 33.41
CA MET A 1 12.63 -13.76 32.30
C MET A 1 12.80 -12.74 31.18
N GLY A 2 13.78 -12.96 30.30
CA GLY A 2 14.08 -12.02 29.21
C GLY A 2 13.08 -12.18 28.08
N VAL A 3 12.47 -11.08 27.65
CA VAL A 3 11.63 -11.03 26.44
C VAL A 3 12.51 -11.35 25.23
N HIS A 4 12.40 -12.58 24.74
CA HIS A 4 12.95 -12.96 23.45
C HIS A 4 12.16 -12.20 22.37
N TYR A 5 12.69 -11.08 21.90
CA TYR A 5 12.27 -10.52 20.62
C TYR A 5 12.73 -11.49 19.55
N SER A 6 11.87 -12.46 19.21
CA SER A 6 12.06 -13.30 18.03
C SER A 6 12.00 -12.40 16.79
N ARG A 7 13.15 -11.84 16.41
CA ARG A 7 13.35 -11.17 15.12
C ARG A 7 13.36 -12.24 14.04
N VAL A 8 12.18 -12.76 13.70
CA VAL A 8 11.99 -13.44 12.43
C VAL A 8 12.01 -12.35 11.37
N ALA A 9 13.15 -12.19 10.71
CA ALA A 9 13.24 -11.50 9.43
C ALA A 9 12.34 -12.25 8.43
N SER A 10 11.07 -11.86 8.42
CA SER A 10 10.04 -12.54 7.65
C SER A 10 10.21 -12.17 6.18
N ARG A 11 10.47 -13.16 5.31
CA ARG A 11 10.51 -13.01 3.84
C ARG A 11 9.27 -12.31 3.25
N ALA A 12 8.18 -12.20 4.02
CA ALA A 12 6.89 -11.63 3.62
C ALA A 12 6.68 -10.14 4.00
N GLY A 13 7.60 -9.51 4.75
CA GLY A 13 7.44 -8.14 5.25
C GLY A 13 6.33 -7.97 6.31
N ASP A 14 5.89 -6.73 6.55
CA ASP A 14 4.83 -6.39 7.50
C ASP A 14 3.46 -6.87 6.99
N ARG A 15 2.83 -7.80 7.72
CA ARG A 15 1.53 -8.38 7.36
C ARG A 15 0.37 -7.40 7.53
N GLN A 16 0.43 -6.52 8.52
CA GLN A 16 -0.64 -5.55 8.78
C GLN A 16 -0.67 -4.50 7.68
N ALA A 17 0.51 -3.95 7.33
CA ALA A 17 0.63 -3.02 6.21
C ALA A 17 0.16 -3.65 4.89
N ASN A 18 0.55 -4.90 4.64
CA ASN A 18 0.11 -5.63 3.45
C ASN A 18 -1.40 -5.87 3.41
N SER A 19 -2.05 -6.12 4.55
CA SER A 19 -3.50 -6.25 4.67
C SER A 19 -4.20 -4.91 4.41
N ALA A 20 -3.75 -3.83 5.05
CA ALA A 20 -4.29 -2.48 4.86
C ALA A 20 -4.26 -2.06 3.38
N LEU A 21 -3.14 -2.27 2.69
CA LEU A 21 -3.04 -2.01 1.25
C LEU A 21 -4.03 -2.82 0.42
N TYR A 22 -4.28 -4.08 0.79
CA TYR A 22 -5.26 -4.91 0.10
C TYR A 22 -6.68 -4.35 0.30
N HIS A 23 -7.03 -3.94 1.51
CA HIS A 23 -8.32 -3.31 1.80
C HIS A 23 -8.51 -2.00 1.01
N ILE A 24 -7.50 -1.13 0.95
CA ILE A 24 -7.54 0.11 0.17
C ILE A 24 -7.79 -0.19 -1.31
N VAL A 25 -7.12 -1.20 -1.89
CA VAL A 25 -7.38 -1.63 -3.27
C VAL A 25 -8.83 -2.05 -3.46
N MET A 26 -9.38 -2.85 -2.54
CA MET A 26 -10.77 -3.33 -2.64
C MET A 26 -11.79 -2.17 -2.57
N VAL A 27 -11.55 -1.19 -1.70
CA VAL A 27 -12.38 0.02 -1.61
C VAL A 27 -12.27 0.84 -2.89
N ARG A 28 -11.06 1.04 -3.44
CA ARG A 28 -10.88 1.76 -4.71
C ARG A 28 -11.53 1.05 -5.90
N LEU A 29 -11.45 -0.28 -5.98
CA LEU A 29 -12.18 -1.04 -7.00
C LEU A 29 -13.70 -0.83 -6.93
N ARG A 30 -14.23 -0.65 -5.71
CA ARG A 30 -15.66 -0.41 -5.51
C ARG A 30 -16.07 1.01 -5.85
N TYR A 31 -15.30 2.04 -5.49
CA TYR A 31 -15.77 3.43 -5.54
C TYR A 31 -15.01 4.36 -6.50
N ASN A 32 -13.81 4.01 -6.95
CA ASN A 32 -12.99 4.87 -7.78
C ASN A 32 -13.04 4.41 -9.25
N GLN A 33 -13.53 5.29 -10.12
CA GLN A 33 -13.71 4.99 -11.54
C GLN A 33 -12.38 4.77 -12.27
N GLU A 34 -11.36 5.59 -12.02
CA GLU A 34 -10.03 5.43 -12.65
C GLU A 34 -9.41 4.05 -12.38
N THR A 35 -9.60 3.52 -11.17
CA THR A 35 -9.11 2.20 -10.77
C THR A 35 -9.86 1.10 -11.53
N ARG A 36 -11.17 1.27 -11.75
CA ARG A 36 -11.98 0.34 -12.55
C ARG A 36 -11.56 0.36 -14.02
N ASP A 37 -11.32 1.54 -14.59
CA ASP A 37 -10.87 1.70 -15.97
C ASP A 37 -9.49 1.07 -16.15
N TYR A 38 -8.59 1.27 -15.19
CA TYR A 38 -7.29 0.60 -15.16
C TYR A 38 -7.43 -0.93 -15.12
N VAL A 39 -8.35 -1.47 -14.30
CA VAL A 39 -8.59 -2.91 -14.24
C VAL A 39 -9.18 -3.44 -15.53
N ALA A 40 -10.12 -2.72 -16.15
CA ALA A 40 -10.70 -3.10 -17.43
C ALA A 40 -9.61 -3.17 -18.52
N ARG A 41 -8.77 -2.13 -18.60
CA ARG A 41 -7.62 -2.08 -19.53
C ARG A 41 -6.65 -3.25 -19.31
N ARG A 42 -6.29 -3.56 -18.06
CA ARG A 42 -5.35 -4.65 -17.76
C ARG A 42 -5.95 -6.04 -17.92
N THR A 43 -7.27 -6.17 -17.75
CA THR A 43 -8.00 -7.39 -18.07
C THR A 43 -8.00 -7.62 -19.58
N ALA A 44 -8.19 -6.57 -20.39
CA ALA A 44 -8.11 -6.65 -21.84
C ALA A 44 -6.69 -7.01 -22.34
N GLU A 45 -5.64 -6.61 -21.62
CA GLU A 45 -4.25 -7.07 -21.85
C GLU A 45 -4.00 -8.55 -21.45
N GLY A 46 -5.02 -9.28 -20.99
CA GLY A 46 -4.92 -10.70 -20.62
C GLY A 46 -4.37 -10.98 -19.22
N LYS A 47 -4.27 -9.96 -18.35
CA LYS A 47 -3.74 -10.17 -16.99
C LYS A 47 -4.79 -10.80 -16.07
N THR A 48 -4.33 -11.71 -15.23
CA THR A 48 -5.17 -12.27 -14.18
C THR A 48 -5.50 -11.23 -13.12
N LYS A 49 -6.65 -11.41 -12.45
CA LYS A 49 -7.08 -10.54 -11.34
C LYS A 49 -5.99 -10.39 -10.26
N MET A 50 -5.27 -11.47 -9.94
CA MET A 50 -4.19 -11.43 -8.94
C MET A 50 -3.01 -10.57 -9.39
N GLU A 51 -2.63 -10.62 -10.67
CA GLU A 51 -1.58 -9.77 -11.22
C GLU A 51 -1.98 -8.29 -11.25
N ILE A 52 -3.24 -8.02 -11.59
CA ILE A 52 -3.81 -6.67 -11.57
C ILE A 52 -3.77 -6.11 -10.15
N ILE A 53 -4.27 -6.87 -9.16
CA ILE A 53 -4.22 -6.46 -7.74
C ILE A 53 -2.77 -6.22 -7.29
N ARG A 54 -1.82 -7.08 -7.68
CA ARG A 54 -0.40 -6.90 -7.34
C ARG A 54 0.17 -5.62 -7.97
N CYS A 55 -0.20 -5.30 -9.20
CA CYS A 55 0.15 -4.03 -9.83
C CYS A 55 -0.46 -2.82 -9.09
N LEU A 56 -1.74 -2.90 -8.72
CA LEU A 56 -2.44 -1.84 -7.99
C LEU A 56 -1.81 -1.59 -6.61
N LYS A 57 -1.51 -2.65 -5.85
CA LYS A 57 -0.81 -2.50 -4.55
C LYS A 57 0.52 -1.78 -4.72
N ARG A 58 1.32 -2.11 -5.73
CA ARG A 58 2.60 -1.42 -6.00
C ARG A 58 2.41 0.05 -6.38
N TYR A 59 1.41 0.33 -7.21
CA TYR A 59 1.08 1.71 -7.58
C TYR A 59 0.65 2.53 -6.36
N LEU A 60 -0.23 1.98 -5.51
CA LEU A 60 -0.66 2.61 -4.27
C LEU A 60 0.49 2.86 -3.31
N VAL A 61 1.38 1.89 -3.10
CA VAL A 61 2.53 2.07 -2.20
C VAL A 61 3.40 3.22 -2.67
N ARG A 62 3.66 3.33 -3.99
CA ARG A 62 4.44 4.44 -4.54
C ARG A 62 3.79 5.81 -4.33
N GLN A 63 2.45 5.87 -4.31
CA GLN A 63 1.72 7.11 -4.03
C GLN A 63 1.66 7.42 -2.53
N LEU A 64 1.38 6.42 -1.69
CA LEU A 64 1.13 6.61 -0.26
C LEU A 64 2.42 6.77 0.54
N TYR A 65 3.50 6.09 0.16
CA TYR A 65 4.76 6.13 0.89
C TYR A 65 5.29 7.56 1.12
N PRO A 66 5.43 8.44 0.10
CA PRO A 66 5.89 9.80 0.33
C PRO A 66 4.96 10.58 1.27
N LEU A 67 3.64 10.42 1.14
CA LEU A 67 2.65 11.10 1.99
C LEU A 67 2.74 10.64 3.45
N ILE A 68 2.94 9.34 3.68
CA ILE A 68 3.11 8.77 5.01
C ILE A 68 4.42 9.30 5.62
N VAL A 69 5.51 9.29 4.86
CA VAL A 69 6.81 9.81 5.32
C VAL A 69 6.70 11.30 5.67
N GLU A 70 6.07 12.10 4.83
CA GLU A 70 5.81 13.53 5.09
C GLU A 70 4.96 13.74 6.36
N THR A 71 3.93 12.93 6.55
CA THR A 71 3.05 13.02 7.74
C THR A 71 3.77 12.58 9.01
N LEU A 72 4.60 11.54 8.94
CA LEU A 72 5.35 11.00 10.07
C LEU A 72 6.57 11.84 10.45
N HIS A 73 7.12 12.58 9.48
CA HIS A 73 8.13 13.60 9.70
C HIS A 73 7.51 14.97 9.47
N PRO A 74 6.61 15.41 10.38
CA PRO A 74 6.08 16.76 10.28
C PRO A 74 7.28 17.70 10.20
N ARG A 75 7.24 18.61 9.21
CA ARG A 75 8.22 19.67 9.04
C ARG A 75 8.58 20.20 10.43
N LYS A 76 9.87 20.24 10.76
CA LYS A 76 10.44 20.77 12.02
C LYS A 76 10.15 22.28 12.23
N GLU A 77 9.03 22.78 11.70
CA GLU A 77 8.71 24.18 11.52
C GLU A 77 7.49 24.54 12.39
N VAL A 78 7.61 24.39 13.71
CA VAL A 78 6.94 25.27 14.68
C VAL A 78 7.68 25.37 16.03
N ALA A 79 8.93 24.89 16.13
CA ALA A 79 9.72 24.96 17.37
C ALA A 79 10.63 26.21 17.45
N ALA A 80 10.42 27.21 16.59
CA ALA A 80 11.19 28.46 16.58
C ALA A 80 10.28 29.67 16.35
N ALA A 81 9.29 29.83 17.22
CA ALA A 81 8.54 31.08 17.42
C ALA A 81 8.37 31.32 18.93
#